data_AF-X1MA67-F1
#
_entry.id   AF-X1MA67-F1
#
_cell.length_a   1.000
_cell.length_b   1.000
_cell.length_c   1.000
_cell.angle_alpha   90.00
_cell.angle_beta   90.00
_cell.angle_gamma   90.00
#
_symmetry.space_group_name_H-M   'P 1'
#
loop_
_entity.id
_entity.type
_entity.pdbx_description
1 polymer ?
#
loop_
_entity_poly.entity_id
_entity_poly.type
_entity_poly.pdbx_seq_one_letter_code
_entity_poly.pdbx_strand_id
1 'polypeptide(L)'
;KKAVFMGFFFMIGATAVMWICLQFIPHASDFAQSSLETIFAIMPRIALGSLAAYLVSQLHDVWAFAFWKRIFSKPHQLWIRNNLSTMVSQLIDSIIFCTVALLGLYEMNVWFQILLTTYILKLIVAALDTPFVYIARKIYFKYYKDKDKTAVI
;
A
#
# COMPACT_ATOMS: atom_id res chain seq x y z
N LYS A 1 -12.95 -5.81 3.92
CA LYS A 1 -12.95 -7.16 3.29
C LYS A 1 -13.27 -7.09 1.79
N LYS A 2 -14.44 -6.62 1.34
CA LYS A 2 -14.79 -6.54 -0.11
C LYS A 2 -13.84 -5.67 -0.96
N ALA A 3 -13.41 -4.51 -0.46
CA ALA A 3 -12.49 -3.61 -1.18
C ALA A 3 -11.10 -4.25 -1.44
N VAL A 4 -10.63 -5.06 -0.49
CA VAL A 4 -9.35 -5.78 -0.58
C VAL A 4 -9.38 -6.83 -1.70
N PHE A 5 -10.45 -7.62 -1.74
CA PHE A 5 -10.64 -8.63 -2.81
C PHE A 5 -10.76 -8.01 -4.19
N MET A 6 -11.40 -6.84 -4.31
CA MET A 6 -11.47 -6.10 -5.58
C MET A 6 -10.07 -5.67 -6.05
N GLY A 7 -9.26 -5.09 -5.16
CA GLY A 7 -7.87 -4.72 -5.49
C GLY A 7 -7.06 -5.94 -5.96
N PHE A 8 -7.18 -7.07 -5.26
CA PHE A 8 -6.52 -8.32 -5.62
C PHE A 8 -6.93 -8.83 -7.01
N PHE A 9 -8.23 -8.78 -7.31
CA PHE A 9 -8.79 -9.19 -8.61
C PHE A 9 -8.25 -8.32 -9.76
N PHE A 10 -8.25 -6.99 -9.59
CA PHE A 10 -7.72 -6.08 -10.60
C PHE A 10 -6.21 -6.25 -10.82
N MET A 11 -5.45 -6.50 -9.75
CA MET A 11 -4.00 -6.66 -9.84
C MET A 11 -3.61 -7.94 -10.60
N ILE A 12 -4.31 -9.05 -10.33
CA ILE A 12 -4.16 -10.30 -11.08
C ILE A 12 -4.58 -10.11 -12.54
N GLY A 13 -5.75 -9.47 -12.76
CA GLY A 13 -6.26 -9.20 -14.11
C GLY A 13 -5.28 -8.38 -14.95
N ALA A 14 -4.74 -7.30 -14.39
CA ALA A 14 -3.74 -6.47 -15.07
C ALA A 14 -2.46 -7.25 -15.38
N THR A 15 -1.96 -8.06 -14.44
CA THR A 15 -0.75 -8.88 -14.67
C THR A 15 -0.98 -9.93 -15.75
N ALA A 16 -2.15 -10.58 -15.76
CA ALA A 16 -2.51 -11.56 -16.77
C ALA A 16 -2.64 -10.95 -18.17
N VAL A 17 -3.31 -9.80 -18.30
CA VAL A 17 -3.45 -9.10 -19.58
C VAL A 17 -2.08 -8.69 -20.13
N MET A 18 -1.21 -8.12 -19.30
CA MET A 18 0.12 -7.71 -19.75
C MET A 18 1.03 -8.89 -20.11
N TRP A 19 0.89 -10.02 -19.40
CA TRP A 19 1.59 -11.25 -19.76
C TRP A 19 1.14 -11.78 -21.13
N ILE A 20 -0.15 -11.67 -21.46
CA ILE A 20 -0.69 -11.98 -22.79
C ILE A 20 -0.18 -10.98 -23.84
N CYS A 21 -0.14 -9.69 -23.53
CA CYS A 21 0.38 -8.66 -24.45
C CYS A 21 1.83 -8.94 -24.88
N LEU A 22 2.67 -9.45 -23.97
CA LEU A 22 4.05 -9.83 -24.30
C LEU A 22 4.15 -11.00 -25.29
N GLN A 23 3.12 -11.83 -25.44
CA GLN A 23 3.12 -12.96 -26.38
C GLN A 23 2.76 -12.57 -27.81
N PHE A 24 2.36 -11.31 -28.05
CA PHE A 24 2.08 -10.83 -29.40
C PHE A 24 3.38 -10.62 -30.19
N ILE A 25 3.39 -11.08 -31.43
CA ILE A 25 4.50 -10.86 -32.36
C ILE A 25 4.51 -9.35 -32.73
N PRO A 26 5.59 -8.61 -32.42
CA PRO A 26 5.68 -7.20 -32.74
C PRO A 26 5.69 -6.99 -34.26
N HIS A 27 5.07 -5.90 -34.72
CA HIS A 27 5.12 -5.51 -36.12
C HIS A 27 6.53 -5.00 -36.48
N ALA A 28 6.94 -5.08 -37.75
CA ALA A 28 8.31 -4.74 -38.18
C ALA A 28 8.74 -3.27 -37.91
N SER A 29 7.79 -2.39 -37.59
CA SER A 29 8.00 -0.99 -37.21
C SER A 29 8.08 -0.76 -35.70
N ASP A 30 7.97 -1.81 -34.89
CA ASP A 30 7.99 -1.73 -33.45
C ASP A 30 9.43 -1.63 -32.93
N PHE A 31 9.69 -0.55 -32.19
CA PHE A 31 10.97 -0.25 -31.55
C PHE A 31 10.90 -0.37 -30.02
N ALA A 32 9.70 -0.55 -29.46
CA ALA A 32 9.44 -0.51 -28.02
C ALA A 32 9.38 -1.91 -27.39
N GLN A 33 9.15 -2.95 -28.17
CA GLN A 33 9.00 -4.33 -27.69
C GLN A 33 10.11 -4.78 -26.72
N SER A 34 11.39 -4.50 -27.03
CA SER A 34 12.52 -4.89 -26.19
C SER A 34 12.51 -4.21 -24.81
N SER A 35 12.04 -2.97 -24.74
CA SER A 35 11.87 -2.24 -23.47
C SER A 35 10.68 -2.79 -22.68
N LEU A 36 9.59 -3.14 -23.37
CA LEU A 36 8.40 -3.74 -22.75
C LEU A 36 8.72 -5.12 -22.17
N GLU A 37 9.46 -5.97 -22.89
CA GLU A 37 9.91 -7.27 -22.39
C GLU A 37 10.75 -7.12 -21.12
N THR A 38 11.67 -6.15 -21.07
CA THR A 38 12.50 -5.90 -19.89
C THR A 38 11.66 -5.51 -18.66
N ILE A 39 10.68 -4.63 -18.84
CA ILE A 39 9.82 -4.14 -17.75
C ILE A 39 8.80 -5.19 -17.31
N PHE A 40 8.23 -5.94 -18.25
CA PHE A 40 7.17 -6.89 -17.95
C PHE A 40 7.68 -8.28 -17.58
N ALA A 41 8.91 -8.66 -17.94
CA ALA A 41 9.51 -9.93 -17.49
C ALA A 41 9.68 -9.98 -15.97
N ILE A 42 9.97 -8.85 -15.33
CA ILE A 42 10.09 -8.75 -13.87
C ILE A 42 8.73 -8.59 -13.17
N MET A 43 7.69 -8.21 -13.91
CA MET A 43 6.38 -7.85 -13.35
C MET A 43 5.70 -8.98 -12.56
N PRO A 44 5.72 -10.27 -12.97
CA PRO A 44 5.16 -11.36 -12.16
C PRO A 44 5.84 -11.46 -10.78
N ARG A 45 7.15 -11.25 -10.73
CA ARG A 45 7.92 -11.27 -9.48
C ARG A 45 7.55 -10.10 -8.57
N ILE A 46 7.43 -8.90 -9.15
CA ILE A 46 6.97 -7.70 -8.44
C ILE A 46 5.55 -7.92 -7.91
N ALA A 47 4.65 -8.46 -8.73
CA ALA A 47 3.27 -8.73 -8.33
C ALA A 47 3.21 -9.72 -7.16
N LEU A 48 3.95 -10.82 -7.21
CA LEU A 48 4.05 -11.77 -6.10
C LEU A 48 4.58 -11.11 -4.82
N GLY A 49 5.63 -10.30 -4.93
CA GLY A 49 6.19 -9.55 -3.81
C GLY A 49 5.18 -8.58 -3.19
N SER A 50 4.45 -7.83 -4.01
CA SER A 50 3.40 -6.91 -3.56
C SER A 50 2.23 -7.65 -2.89
N LEU A 51 1.78 -8.78 -3.43
CA LEU A 51 0.68 -9.55 -2.83
C LEU A 51 1.09 -10.14 -1.47
N ALA A 52 2.31 -10.69 -1.37
CA ALA A 52 2.84 -11.23 -0.14
C ALA A 52 3.02 -10.15 0.93
N ALA A 53 3.65 -9.03 0.56
CA ALA A 53 3.85 -7.88 1.43
C ALA A 53 2.52 -7.31 1.93
N TYR A 54 1.56 -7.14 1.03
CA TYR A 54 0.23 -6.63 1.35
C TYR A 54 -0.51 -7.54 2.33
N LEU A 55 -0.54 -8.87 2.10
CA LEU A 55 -1.24 -9.81 2.98
C LEU A 55 -0.69 -9.75 4.41
N VAL A 56 0.63 -9.80 4.57
CA VAL A 56 1.27 -9.80 5.88
C VAL A 56 1.14 -8.43 6.56
N SER A 57 1.41 -7.35 5.82
CA SER A 57 1.31 -5.98 6.32
C SER A 57 -0.10 -5.64 6.78
N GLN A 58 -1.13 -6.00 6.02
CA GLN A 58 -2.52 -5.70 6.39
C GLN A 58 -2.98 -6.47 7.62
N LEU A 59 -2.60 -7.74 7.75
CA LEU A 59 -2.90 -8.52 8.95
C LEU A 59 -2.23 -7.90 10.18
N HIS A 60 -0.97 -7.50 10.04
CA HIS A 60 -0.23 -6.82 11.09
C HIS A 60 -0.87 -5.47 11.44
N ASP A 61 -1.26 -4.66 10.45
CA ASP A 61 -1.85 -3.34 10.67
C ASP A 61 -3.15 -3.41 11.48
N VAL A 62 -4.05 -4.32 11.12
CA VAL A 62 -5.31 -4.51 11.87
C VAL A 62 -5.04 -4.94 13.31
N TRP A 63 -4.08 -5.84 13.51
CA TRP A 63 -3.69 -6.30 14.84
C TRP A 63 -3.05 -5.18 15.66
N ALA A 64 -2.08 -4.46 15.09
CA ALA A 64 -1.36 -3.37 15.73
C ALA A 64 -2.31 -2.22 16.07
N PHE A 65 -3.22 -1.85 15.17
CA PHE A 65 -4.26 -0.86 15.45
C PHE A 65 -5.15 -1.29 16.61
N ALA A 66 -5.59 -2.55 16.65
CA ALA A 66 -6.40 -3.07 17.75
C ALA A 66 -5.63 -3.10 19.08
N PHE A 67 -4.34 -3.44 19.06
CA PHE A 67 -3.45 -3.42 20.21
C PHE A 67 -3.28 -2.00 20.75
N TRP A 68 -2.91 -1.04 19.90
CA TRP A 68 -2.74 0.36 20.28
C TRP A 68 -4.05 1.03 20.72
N LYS A 69 -5.21 0.57 20.22
CA LYS A 69 -6.53 0.99 20.68
C LYS A 69 -6.87 0.54 22.11
N ARG A 70 -6.26 -0.52 22.62
CA ARG A 70 -6.46 -0.97 24.01
C ARG A 70 -5.60 -0.16 25.00
N ILE A 71 -4.40 0.23 24.59
CA ILE A 71 -3.45 0.98 25.44
C ILE A 71 -3.81 2.46 25.46
N PHE A 72 -4.08 3.02 24.28
CA PHE A 72 -4.54 4.38 24.16
C PHE A 72 -6.05 4.30 23.93
N SER A 73 -6.86 4.91 24.80
CA SER A 73 -8.33 4.89 24.70
C SER A 73 -8.93 6.26 24.38
N LYS A 74 -8.15 7.34 24.55
CA LYS A 74 -8.64 8.73 24.41
C LYS A 74 -8.84 9.17 22.95
N PRO A 75 -9.88 9.95 22.63
CA PRO A 75 -10.18 10.38 21.25
C PRO A 75 -9.12 11.30 20.63
N HIS A 76 -8.30 11.98 21.43
CA HIS A 76 -7.20 12.82 20.94
C HIS A 76 -5.98 11.99 20.48
N GLN A 77 -5.84 10.73 20.90
CA GLN A 77 -4.68 9.87 20.58
C GLN A 77 -4.91 9.00 19.34
N LEU A 78 -5.97 9.28 18.57
CA LEU A 78 -6.33 8.48 17.38
C LEU A 78 -5.22 8.52 16.33
N TRP A 79 -4.53 9.66 16.20
CA TRP A 79 -3.39 9.84 15.31
C TRP A 79 -2.17 9.02 15.68
N ILE A 80 -1.87 8.94 16.98
CA ILE A 80 -0.73 8.19 17.49
C ILE A 80 -0.90 6.72 17.13
N ARG A 81 -2.10 6.18 17.30
CA ARG A 81 -2.40 4.77 16.98
C ARG A 81 -2.36 4.51 15.49
N ASN A 82 -2.93 5.42 14.70
CA ASN A 82 -2.97 5.28 13.25
C ASN A 82 -1.55 5.33 12.68
N ASN A 83 -0.76 6.34 13.03
CA ASN A 83 0.61 6.44 12.55
C ASN A 83 1.49 5.31 13.07
N LEU A 84 1.49 5.00 14.36
CA LEU A 84 2.33 3.90 14.87
C LEU A 84 2.01 2.56 14.19
N SER A 85 0.72 2.27 13.97
CA SER A 85 0.30 1.06 13.25
C SER A 85 0.79 1.09 11.80
N THR A 86 0.56 2.20 11.09
CA THR A 86 0.96 2.38 9.70
C THR A 86 2.48 2.31 9.52
N MET A 87 3.27 2.93 10.41
CA MET A 87 4.73 2.94 10.34
C MET A 87 5.30 1.52 10.41
N VAL A 88 4.86 0.72 11.39
CA VAL A 88 5.35 -0.66 11.53
C VAL A 88 4.87 -1.53 10.38
N SER A 89 3.62 -1.36 9.95
CA SER A 89 3.05 -2.16 8.86
C SER A 89 3.69 -1.83 7.51
N GLN A 90 4.05 -0.58 7.26
CA GLN A 90 4.80 -0.17 6.07
C GLN A 90 6.25 -0.65 6.10
N LEU A 91 6.87 -0.76 7.29
CA LEU A 91 8.20 -1.35 7.41
C LEU A 91 8.17 -2.83 7.00
N ILE A 92 7.21 -3.58 7.52
CA ILE A 92 6.98 -5.00 7.17
C ILE A 92 6.70 -5.13 5.68
N ASP A 93 5.82 -4.29 5.12
CA ASP A 93 5.51 -4.25 3.70
C ASP A 93 6.77 -4.04 2.85
N SER A 94 7.55 -2.99 3.14
CA SER A 94 8.76 -2.66 2.39
C SER A 94 9.84 -3.74 2.49
N ILE A 95 10.02 -4.38 3.65
CA ILE A 95 10.97 -5.49 3.82
C ILE A 95 10.55 -6.69 2.97
N ILE A 96 9.29 -7.12 3.08
CA ILE A 96 8.80 -8.29 2.35
C ILE A 96 8.83 -8.01 0.84
N PHE A 97 8.38 -6.83 0.43
CA PHE A 97 8.40 -6.41 -0.98
C PHE A 97 9.83 -6.41 -1.53
N CYS A 98 10.76 -5.70 -0.89
CA CYS A 98 12.14 -5.64 -1.38
C CYS A 98 12.80 -7.02 -1.41
N THR A 99 12.50 -7.87 -0.43
CA THR A 99 13.05 -9.24 -0.38
C THR A 99 12.51 -10.10 -1.53
N VAL A 100 11.18 -10.14 -1.72
CA VAL A 100 10.59 -11.02 -2.74
C VAL A 100 10.82 -10.47 -4.15
N ALA A 101 10.65 -9.16 -4.34
CA ALA A 101 10.71 -8.53 -5.66
C ALA A 101 12.14 -8.25 -6.14
N LEU A 102 13.06 -7.87 -5.25
CA LEU A 102 14.36 -7.26 -5.64
C LEU A 102 15.60 -8.05 -5.22
N LEU A 103 15.48 -9.03 -4.30
CA LEU A 103 16.64 -9.77 -3.80
C LEU A 103 17.31 -10.58 -4.92
N GLY A 104 18.63 -10.44 -5.07
CA GLY A 104 19.40 -11.12 -6.13
C GLY A 104 19.32 -10.46 -7.51
N LEU A 105 18.60 -9.34 -7.66
CA LEU A 105 18.66 -8.50 -8.87
C LEU A 105 19.61 -7.31 -8.72
N TYR A 106 19.77 -6.83 -7.49
CA TYR A 106 20.61 -5.69 -7.16
C TYR A 106 21.63 -6.08 -6.10
N GLU A 107 22.75 -5.36 -6.07
CA GLU A 107 23.73 -5.47 -4.99
C GLU A 107 23.11 -5.12 -3.64
N MET A 108 23.57 -5.75 -2.56
CA MET A 108 22.98 -5.59 -1.23
C MET A 108 22.96 -4.13 -0.75
N ASN A 109 23.96 -3.33 -1.13
CA ASN A 109 24.00 -1.89 -0.83
C ASN A 109 22.84 -1.14 -1.53
N VAL A 110 22.66 -1.37 -2.83
CA VAL A 110 21.57 -0.77 -3.61
C VAL A 110 20.22 -1.22 -3.08
N TRP A 111 20.08 -2.50 -2.74
CA TRP A 111 18.87 -3.04 -2.13
C TRP A 111 18.51 -2.31 -0.82
N PHE A 112 19.49 -2.09 0.05
CA PHE A 112 19.27 -1.40 1.32
C PHE A 112 18.91 0.08 1.10
N GLN A 113 19.52 0.74 0.12
CA GLN A 113 19.16 2.10 -0.27
C GLN A 113 17.71 2.18 -0.77
N ILE A 114 17.28 1.23 -1.62
CA ILE A 114 15.89 1.18 -2.11
C ILE A 114 14.93 0.98 -0.94
N LEU A 115 15.22 0.03 -0.05
CA LEU A 115 14.38 -0.23 1.13
C LEU A 115 14.26 1.01 2.03
N LEU A 116 15.38 1.65 2.34
CA LEU A 116 15.41 2.81 3.23
C LEU A 116 14.71 4.02 2.60
N THR A 117 15.03 4.34 1.36
CA THR A 117 14.44 5.50 0.65
C THR A 117 12.94 5.34 0.46
N THR A 118 12.48 4.16 0.01
CA THR A 118 11.05 3.90 -0.14
C THR A 118 10.31 3.91 1.19
N TYR A 119 10.91 3.35 2.26
CA TYR A 119 10.31 3.39 3.59
C TYR A 119 10.19 4.83 4.12
N ILE A 120 11.25 5.64 4.04
CA ILE A 120 11.23 7.05 4.48
C ILE A 120 10.17 7.85 3.71
N LEU A 121 10.08 7.68 2.39
CA LEU A 121 9.05 8.34 1.59
C LEU A 121 7.64 7.95 2.05
N LYS A 122 7.39 6.66 2.27
CA LYS A 122 6.09 6.19 2.77
C LYS A 122 5.76 6.77 4.16
N LEU A 123 6.76 6.91 5.04
CA LEU A 123 6.60 7.55 6.35
C LEU A 123 6.23 9.03 6.25
N ILE A 124 6.89 9.78 5.37
CA ILE A 124 6.58 11.19 5.12
C ILE A 124 5.15 11.33 4.63
N VAL A 125 4.75 10.50 3.66
CA VAL A 125 3.37 10.49 3.13
C VAL A 125 2.36 10.17 4.23
N ALA A 126 2.61 9.14 5.06
CA ALA A 126 1.71 8.79 6.17
C ALA A 126 1.57 9.94 7.20
N ALA A 127 2.68 10.63 7.51
CA ALA A 127 2.64 11.81 8.38
C ALA A 127 1.82 12.95 7.76
N LEU A 128 1.96 13.19 6.45
CA LEU A 128 1.18 14.19 5.72
C LEU A 128 -0.31 13.83 5.58
N ASP A 129 -0.67 12.55 5.55
CA ASP A 129 -2.06 12.10 5.52
C ASP A 129 -2.80 12.33 6.84
N THR A 130 -2.06 12.37 7.95
CA THR A 130 -2.59 12.52 9.31
C THR A 130 -3.48 13.78 9.49
N PRO A 131 -3.08 15.00 9.09
CA PRO A 131 -3.95 16.18 9.18
C PRO A 131 -5.24 16.03 8.36
N PHE A 132 -5.21 15.36 7.20
CA PHE A 132 -6.41 15.13 6.39
C PHE A 132 -7.42 14.23 7.11
N VAL A 133 -6.95 13.20 7.82
CA VAL A 133 -7.81 12.33 8.65
C VAL A 133 -8.53 13.15 9.74
N TYR A 134 -7.87 14.13 10.35
CA TYR A 134 -8.52 15.02 11.32
C TYR A 134 -9.58 15.91 10.70
N ILE A 135 -9.30 16.48 9.53
CA ILE A 135 -10.26 17.31 8.80
C ILE A 135 -11.50 16.49 8.44
N ALA A 136 -11.31 15.30 7.87
CA ALA A 136 -12.40 14.38 7.54
C ALA A 136 -13.24 14.02 8.77
N ARG A 137 -12.59 13.71 9.90
CA ARG A 137 -13.27 13.45 11.17
C ARG A 137 -14.10 14.66 11.63
N LYS A 138 -13.54 15.87 11.55
CA LYS A 138 -14.24 17.10 11.96
C LYS A 138 -15.49 17.36 11.10
N ILE A 139 -15.39 17.14 9.79
CA ILE A 139 -16.53 17.27 8.86
C ILE A 139 -17.61 16.23 9.17
N TYR A 140 -17.21 14.96 9.35
CA TYR A 140 -18.14 13.88 9.66
C TYR A 140 -18.91 14.11 10.97
N PHE A 141 -18.21 14.49 12.05
CA PHE A 141 -18.86 14.80 13.32
C PHE A 141 -19.78 16.02 13.23
N LYS A 142 -19.42 17.05 12.44
CA LYS A 142 -20.28 18.22 12.21
C LYS A 142 -21.57 17.81 11.49
N TYR A 143 -21.45 17.02 10.42
CA TYR A 143 -22.60 16.54 9.65
C TYR A 143 -23.58 15.73 10.50
N TYR A 144 -23.08 14.79 11.31
CA TYR A 144 -23.94 13.96 12.16
C TYR A 144 -24.60 14.76 13.30
N LYS A 145 -23.86 15.70 13.90
CA LYS A 145 -24.39 16.58 14.94
C LYS A 145 -25.50 17.51 14.42
N ASP A 146 -25.37 18.00 13.18
CA ASP A 146 -26.40 18.84 12.56
C ASP A 146 -27.63 18.00 12.16
N LYS A 147 -27.45 16.73 11.76
CA LYS A 147 -28.54 15.80 11.44
C LYS A 147 -29.35 15.37 12.67
N ASP A 148 -28.70 15.13 13.81
CA ASP A 148 -29.41 14.83 15.07
C ASP A 148 -30.18 16.05 15.59
N LYS A 149 -29.68 17.26 15.36
CA LYS A 149 -30.40 18.49 15.75
C LYS A 149 -31.67 18.74 14.95
N THR A 150 -31.68 18.42 13.65
CA THR A 150 -32.88 18.56 12.80
C THR A 150 -33.88 17.42 12.96
N ALA A 151 -33.49 16.27 13.51
CA ALA A 151 -34.40 15.16 13.80
C ALA A 151 -35.20 15.34 15.12
N VAL A 152 -34.84 16.32 15.95
CA VAL A 152 -35.46 16.59 17.26
C VAL A 152 -36.39 17.83 17.23
N ILE A 153 -36.47 18.52 16.08
CA ILE A 153 -37.40 19.65 15.83
C ILE A 153 -38.50 19.15 14.90
#